data_AF-A0A2N1Z9U0-F1
#
_entry.id   AF-A0A2N1Z9U0-F1
#
_cell.length_a   1.000
_cell.length_b   1.000
_cell.length_c   1.000
_cell.angle_alpha   90.00
_cell.angle_beta   90.00
_cell.angle_gamma   90.00
#
_symmetry.space_group_name_H-M   'P 1'
#
loop_
_entity.id
_entity.type
_entity.pdbx_description
1 polymer ?
#
loop_
_entity_poly.entity_id
_entity_poly.type
_entity_poly.pdbx_seq_one_letter_code
_entity_poly.pdbx_strand_id
1 'polypeptide(L)'
;MTTGSDERKAGIRDRLNDRSSGIRSNLQERSDNIQSELNSRHVRLRGGLFDDLVDIMPPPRQPPRLPREEPRGGIPARRGYNEVNLQPGQGGTGGGIASPLTEGLAGVPQLERTYHPFSSFVYANDFAIAVAIRPLESLKMYDANGDLVVLNFADPQV
;
A
#
# COMPACT_ATOMS: atom_id res chain seq x y z
N MET A 1 -44.47 75.20 2.30
CA MET A 1 -45.21 74.13 3.03
C MET A 1 -44.86 72.78 2.41
N THR A 2 -43.81 72.11 2.88
CA THR A 2 -43.35 70.78 2.38
C THR A 2 -42.99 69.81 3.52
N THR A 3 -43.07 70.25 4.77
CA THR A 3 -42.54 69.57 5.97
C THR A 3 -43.22 68.23 6.29
N GLY A 4 -44.54 68.13 6.12
CA GLY A 4 -45.29 66.92 6.53
C GLY A 4 -45.12 65.67 5.65
N SER A 5 -44.49 65.78 4.47
CA SER A 5 -44.16 64.62 3.62
C SER A 5 -42.79 64.04 3.95
N ASP A 6 -41.84 64.93 4.27
CA ASP A 6 -40.47 64.55 4.59
C ASP A 6 -40.36 63.92 5.98
N GLU A 7 -41.15 64.41 6.95
CA GLU A 7 -41.29 63.80 8.28
C GLU A 7 -41.84 62.36 8.22
N ARG A 8 -42.83 62.11 7.36
CA ARG A 8 -43.38 60.76 7.16
C ARG A 8 -42.37 59.81 6.52
N LYS A 9 -41.60 60.29 5.53
CA LYS A 9 -40.54 59.50 4.89
C LYS A 9 -39.37 59.23 5.86
N ALA A 10 -39.05 60.17 6.75
CA ALA A 10 -38.06 59.98 7.80
C ALA A 10 -38.51 58.89 8.79
N GLY A 11 -39.73 58.99 9.33
CA GLY A 11 -40.25 57.99 10.27
C GLY A 11 -40.47 56.60 9.66
N ILE A 12 -40.64 56.48 8.34
CA ILE A 12 -40.63 55.18 7.64
C ILE A 12 -39.21 54.61 7.56
N ARG A 13 -38.21 55.45 7.24
CA ARG A 13 -36.80 55.03 7.17
C ARG A 13 -36.29 54.57 8.53
N ASP A 14 -36.61 55.28 9.61
CA ASP A 14 -36.17 54.90 10.96
C ASP A 14 -36.74 53.54 11.37
N ARG A 15 -38.03 53.30 11.16
CA ARG A 15 -38.65 51.98 11.43
C ARG A 15 -38.06 50.84 10.60
N LEU A 16 -37.67 51.11 9.36
CA LEU A 16 -37.00 50.12 8.51
C LEU A 16 -35.57 49.84 9.01
N ASN A 17 -34.85 50.88 9.44
CA ASN A 17 -33.52 50.74 10.01
C ASN A 17 -33.57 49.94 11.31
N ASP A 18 -34.47 50.25 12.24
CA ASP A 18 -34.66 49.53 13.50
C ASP A 18 -35.00 48.06 13.25
N ARG A 19 -35.93 47.79 12.33
CA ARG A 19 -36.28 46.41 11.95
C ARG A 19 -35.10 45.68 11.34
N SER A 20 -34.32 46.34 10.46
CA SER A 20 -33.16 45.74 9.83
C SER A 20 -32.05 45.43 10.84
N SER A 21 -31.84 46.30 11.82
CA SER A 21 -30.89 46.11 12.92
C SER A 21 -31.32 44.96 13.80
N GLY A 22 -32.61 44.86 14.14
CA GLY A 22 -33.15 43.74 14.91
C GLY A 22 -33.01 42.39 14.19
N ILE A 23 -33.26 42.35 12.88
CA ILE A 23 -33.05 41.14 12.07
C ILE A 23 -31.57 40.74 12.06
N ARG A 24 -30.65 41.68 11.89
CA ARG A 24 -29.21 41.41 11.91
C ARG A 24 -28.75 40.89 13.26
N SER A 25 -29.20 41.49 14.37
CA SER A 25 -28.91 41.02 15.73
C SER A 25 -29.36 39.58 15.93
N ASN A 26 -30.62 39.27 15.59
CA ASN A 26 -31.18 37.93 15.73
C ASN A 26 -30.44 36.88 14.88
N LEU A 27 -30.02 37.25 13.67
CA LEU A 27 -29.24 36.35 12.80
C LEU A 27 -27.85 36.10 13.35
N GLN A 28 -27.22 37.12 13.92
CA GLN A 28 -25.92 37.01 14.54
C GLN A 28 -25.96 36.13 15.79
N GLU A 29 -26.90 36.36 16.69
CA GLU A 29 -27.11 35.50 17.87
C GLU A 29 -27.38 34.04 17.48
N ARG A 30 -28.18 33.81 16.44
CA ARG A 30 -28.45 32.47 15.95
C ARG A 30 -27.19 31.81 15.37
N SER A 31 -26.38 32.56 14.63
CA SER A 31 -25.11 32.09 14.09
C SER A 31 -24.15 31.70 15.21
N ASP A 32 -24.03 32.54 16.23
CA ASP A 32 -23.13 32.33 17.37
C ASP A 32 -23.55 31.09 18.18
N ASN A 33 -24.86 30.91 18.38
CA ASN A 33 -25.41 29.72 19.03
C ASN A 33 -25.10 28.43 18.23
N ILE A 34 -25.27 28.47 16.90
CA ILE A 34 -24.94 27.32 16.03
C ILE A 34 -23.45 26.99 16.10
N GLN A 35 -22.58 28.00 16.05
CA GLN A 35 -21.13 27.81 16.15
C GLN A 35 -20.74 27.22 17.51
N SER A 36 -21.32 27.72 18.59
CA SER A 36 -21.11 27.20 19.95
C SER A 36 -21.55 25.74 20.08
N GLU A 37 -22.70 25.38 19.52
CA GLU A 37 -23.20 24.00 19.53
C GLU A 37 -22.30 23.07 18.70
N LEU A 38 -21.87 23.50 17.51
CA LEU A 38 -20.96 22.75 16.65
C LEU A 38 -19.59 22.53 17.32
N ASN A 39 -19.04 23.56 17.98
CA ASN A 39 -17.79 23.45 18.72
C ASN A 39 -17.93 22.47 19.88
N SER A 40 -19.02 22.57 20.64
CA SER A 40 -19.32 21.63 21.73
C SER A 40 -19.45 20.19 21.23
N ARG A 41 -20.06 19.98 20.06
CA ARG A 41 -20.19 18.67 19.43
C ARG A 41 -18.84 18.12 18.96
N HIS A 42 -17.99 18.95 18.36
CA HIS A 42 -16.65 18.54 17.94
C HIS A 42 -15.76 18.11 19.12
N VAL A 43 -15.86 18.81 20.25
CA VAL A 43 -15.12 18.43 21.48
C VAL A 43 -15.58 17.06 21.99
N ARG A 44 -16.90 16.81 22.02
CA ARG A 44 -17.45 15.50 22.44
C ARG A 44 -17.04 14.37 21.49
N LEU A 45 -17.09 14.59 20.19
CA LEU A 45 -16.72 13.59 19.19
C LEU A 45 -15.22 13.28 19.23
N ARG A 46 -14.36 14.29 19.40
CA ARG A 46 -12.91 14.07 19.52
C ARG A 46 -12.51 13.34 20.80
N GLY A 47 -13.20 13.55 21.92
CA GLY A 47 -12.95 12.79 23.15
C GLY A 47 -13.48 11.36 23.06
N GLY A 48 -14.77 11.22 22.76
CA GLY A 48 -15.47 9.94 22.83
C GLY A 48 -15.05 8.93 21.75
N LEU A 49 -14.77 9.37 20.51
CA LEU A 49 -14.40 8.42 19.46
C LEU A 49 -13.06 7.74 19.72
N PHE A 50 -12.09 8.44 20.30
CA PHE A 50 -10.80 7.83 20.65
C PHE A 50 -10.96 6.86 21.81
N ASP A 51 -11.74 7.23 22.84
CA ASP A 51 -12.02 6.34 23.98
C ASP A 51 -12.80 5.09 23.53
N ASP A 52 -13.82 5.24 22.68
CA ASP A 52 -14.61 4.15 22.12
C ASP A 52 -13.75 3.22 21.24
N LEU A 53 -12.83 3.79 20.44
CA LEU A 53 -11.87 3.02 19.63
C LEU A 53 -10.91 2.21 20.51
N VAL A 54 -10.46 2.78 21.63
CA VAL A 54 -9.60 2.09 22.60
C VAL A 54 -10.35 0.96 23.30
N ASP A 55 -11.63 1.13 23.60
CA ASP A 55 -12.47 0.12 24.28
C ASP A 55 -12.82 -1.07 23.37
N ILE A 56 -12.95 -0.83 22.05
CA ILE A 56 -13.17 -1.88 21.03
C ILE A 56 -11.87 -2.62 20.68
N MET A 57 -10.70 -2.00 20.88
CA MET A 57 -9.43 -2.59 20.49
C MET A 57 -9.04 -3.70 21.48
N PRO A 58 -8.91 -4.96 21.03
CA PRO A 58 -8.50 -6.03 21.93
C PRO A 58 -7.09 -5.73 22.47
N PRO A 59 -6.81 -6.05 23.74
CA PRO A 59 -5.52 -5.79 24.33
C PRO A 59 -4.41 -6.48 23.51
N PRO A 60 -3.24 -5.83 23.34
CA PRO A 60 -2.15 -6.38 22.55
C PRO A 60 -1.76 -7.75 23.11
N ARG A 61 -1.96 -8.80 22.31
CA ARG A 61 -1.54 -10.16 22.66
C ARG A 61 -0.03 -10.18 22.74
N GLN A 62 0.52 -10.56 23.88
CA GLN A 62 1.96 -10.77 23.99
C GLN A 62 2.37 -11.90 23.05
N PRO A 63 3.38 -11.70 22.19
CA PRO A 63 3.86 -12.77 21.34
C PRO A 63 4.43 -13.90 22.21
N PRO A 64 4.20 -15.17 21.85
CA PRO A 64 4.74 -16.30 22.58
C PRO A 64 6.27 -16.18 22.63
N ARG A 65 6.84 -16.34 23.83
CA ARG A 65 8.30 -16.39 23.99
C ARG A 65 8.80 -17.73 23.48
N LEU A 66 9.85 -17.70 22.67
CA LEU A 66 10.53 -18.93 22.27
C LEU A 66 11.07 -19.63 23.53
N PRO A 67 10.94 -20.97 23.62
CA PRO A 67 11.60 -21.74 24.66
C PRO A 67 13.10 -21.47 24.63
N ARG A 68 13.71 -21.31 25.81
CA ARG A 68 15.16 -21.22 25.91
C ARG A 68 15.73 -22.58 25.54
N GLU A 69 16.51 -22.64 24.47
CA GLU A 69 17.22 -23.86 24.11
C GLU A 69 18.22 -24.18 25.22
N GLU A 70 18.15 -25.39 25.77
CA GLU A 70 19.13 -25.86 26.73
C GLU A 70 20.49 -25.94 26.05
N PRO A 71 21.59 -25.58 26.74
CA PRO A 71 22.92 -25.66 26.16
C PRO A 71 23.19 -27.10 25.75
N ARG A 72 23.19 -27.34 24.43
CA ARG A 72 23.62 -28.61 23.85
C ARG A 72 25.07 -28.80 24.30
N GLY A 73 25.29 -29.83 25.11
CA GLY A 73 26.63 -30.21 25.56
C GLY A 73 27.57 -30.42 24.37
N GLY A 74 28.87 -30.38 24.64
CA GLY A 74 29.88 -30.57 23.60
C GLY A 74 29.64 -31.87 22.83
N ILE A 75 29.47 -31.75 21.51
CA ILE A 75 29.36 -32.92 20.64
C ILE A 75 30.70 -33.66 20.73
N PRO A 76 30.73 -34.94 21.14
CA PRO A 76 31.97 -35.69 21.23
C PRO A 76 32.63 -35.75 19.86
N ALA A 77 33.95 -35.53 19.81
CA ALA A 77 34.72 -35.63 18.57
C ALA A 77 34.53 -37.04 17.99
N ARG A 78 33.90 -37.11 16.81
CA ARG A 78 33.83 -38.31 15.99
C ARG A 78 34.81 -38.17 14.84
N ARG A 79 35.39 -39.29 14.39
CA ARG A 79 36.11 -39.32 13.11
C ARG A 79 35.16 -38.80 12.05
N GLY A 80 35.49 -37.67 11.43
CA GLY A 80 34.68 -37.08 10.37
C GLY A 80 34.46 -38.12 9.29
N TYR A 81 33.20 -38.54 9.14
CA TYR A 81 32.80 -39.16 7.90
C TYR A 81 32.50 -37.99 6.97
N ASN A 82 33.36 -37.79 5.99
CA ASN A 82 32.91 -37.08 4.82
C ASN A 82 31.85 -38.01 4.22
N GLU A 83 30.58 -37.65 4.34
CA GLU A 83 29.69 -37.97 3.24
C GLU A 83 30.46 -37.51 2.01
N VAL A 84 30.67 -38.40 1.06
CA VAL A 84 31.05 -37.95 -0.28
C VAL A 84 29.91 -37.02 -0.61
N ASN A 85 30.15 -35.71 -0.47
CA ASN A 85 29.37 -34.72 -1.15
C ASN A 85 29.52 -35.19 -2.58
N LEU A 86 28.51 -35.92 -3.05
CA LEU A 86 28.24 -36.06 -4.46
C LEU A 86 28.13 -34.60 -4.87
N GLN A 87 29.25 -34.04 -5.30
CA GLN A 87 29.25 -32.83 -6.07
C GLN A 87 28.14 -33.07 -7.10
N PRO A 88 27.12 -32.19 -7.17
CA PRO A 88 26.08 -32.37 -8.16
C PRO A 88 26.79 -32.55 -9.52
N GLY A 89 26.78 -33.78 -10.05
CA GLY A 89 27.54 -34.13 -11.25
C GLY A 89 28.52 -35.32 -11.18
N GLN A 90 28.84 -35.93 -10.02
CA GLN A 90 29.66 -37.15 -10.01
C GLN A 90 29.07 -38.26 -9.13
N GLY A 91 28.39 -39.23 -9.77
CA GLY A 91 28.22 -40.58 -9.21
C GLY A 91 26.79 -41.08 -8.97
N GLY A 92 25.77 -40.38 -9.44
CA GLY A 92 24.39 -40.88 -9.42
C GLY A 92 23.60 -40.31 -10.58
N THR A 93 22.65 -41.08 -11.10
CA THR A 93 21.60 -40.66 -12.05
C THR A 93 20.67 -39.64 -11.38
N GLY A 94 21.22 -38.53 -10.90
CA GLY A 94 20.53 -37.42 -10.28
C GLY A 94 20.37 -36.32 -11.31
N GLY A 95 19.17 -36.20 -11.87
CA GLY A 95 18.83 -35.14 -12.81
C GLY A 95 18.93 -33.77 -12.13
N GLY A 96 19.84 -32.94 -12.61
CA GLY A 96 20.04 -31.58 -12.18
C GLY A 96 20.56 -30.73 -13.33
N ILE A 97 20.40 -29.42 -13.22
CA ILE A 97 20.82 -28.46 -14.25
C ILE A 97 22.20 -27.90 -13.86
N ALA A 98 23.18 -27.94 -14.75
CA ALA A 98 24.52 -27.46 -14.46
C ALA A 98 24.61 -25.93 -14.59
N SER A 99 25.02 -25.24 -13.52
CA SER A 99 25.26 -23.79 -13.55
C SER A 99 26.66 -23.46 -14.10
N PRO A 100 26.87 -22.33 -14.80
CA PRO A 100 25.90 -21.25 -15.06
C PRO A 100 24.95 -21.56 -16.22
N LEU A 101 23.77 -20.95 -16.17
CA LEU A 101 22.85 -20.91 -17.31
C LEU A 101 23.20 -19.73 -18.22
N THR A 102 23.39 -20.01 -19.51
CA THR A 102 23.63 -19.00 -20.53
C THR A 102 22.42 -18.93 -21.46
N GLU A 103 21.90 -17.74 -21.69
CA GLU A 103 20.85 -17.55 -22.68
C GLU A 103 21.44 -17.56 -24.10
N GLY A 104 20.86 -18.36 -24.98
CA GLY A 104 21.41 -18.59 -26.32
C GLY A 104 22.61 -19.53 -26.31
N LEU A 105 22.99 -20.00 -27.51
CA LEU A 105 24.15 -20.85 -27.66
C LEU A 105 25.43 -20.08 -27.30
N ALA A 106 26.27 -20.65 -26.44
CA ALA A 106 27.51 -20.01 -25.99
C ALA A 106 28.35 -19.52 -27.20
N GLY A 107 28.62 -18.21 -27.24
CA GLY A 107 29.35 -17.56 -28.34
C GLY A 107 28.49 -16.92 -29.43
N VAL A 108 27.16 -17.07 -29.37
CA VAL A 108 26.21 -16.41 -30.29
C VAL A 108 25.22 -15.57 -29.47
N PRO A 109 25.10 -14.24 -29.73
CA PRO A 109 24.15 -13.38 -29.02
C PRO A 109 22.73 -13.58 -29.57
N GLN A 110 22.17 -14.77 -29.39
CA GLN A 110 20.80 -15.09 -29.79
C GLN A 110 19.95 -15.29 -28.54
N LEU A 111 19.17 -14.27 -28.19
CA LEU A 111 18.20 -14.36 -27.10
C LEU A 111 16.99 -15.19 -27.57
N GLU A 112 16.76 -16.33 -26.95
CA GLU A 112 15.65 -17.23 -27.27
C GLU A 112 14.50 -17.05 -26.28
N ARG A 113 13.73 -15.97 -26.48
CA ARG A 113 12.58 -15.57 -25.65
C ARG A 113 11.30 -15.56 -26.48
N THR A 114 10.23 -16.13 -25.94
CA THR A 114 8.87 -15.99 -26.47
C THR A 114 8.03 -15.19 -25.48
N TYR A 115 7.22 -14.25 -25.98
CA TYR A 115 6.40 -13.37 -25.17
C TYR A 115 4.93 -13.59 -25.50
N HIS A 116 4.07 -13.41 -24.50
CA HIS A 116 2.62 -13.44 -24.70
C HIS A 116 2.16 -12.34 -25.69
N PRO A 117 1.05 -12.55 -26.42
CA PRO A 117 0.60 -11.64 -27.47
C PRO A 117 0.03 -10.31 -26.94
N PHE A 118 -0.23 -10.20 -25.63
CA PHE A 118 -0.79 -9.00 -24.99
C PHE A 118 0.25 -8.28 -24.13
N SER A 119 -0.02 -7.00 -23.85
CA SER A 119 0.81 -6.15 -22.99
C SER A 119 0.11 -5.88 -21.67
N SER A 120 0.84 -6.01 -20.56
CA SER A 120 0.42 -5.58 -19.23
C SER A 120 0.95 -4.17 -18.93
N PHE A 121 0.17 -3.34 -18.24
CA PHE A 121 0.61 -2.02 -17.80
C PHE A 121 1.11 -2.08 -16.36
N VAL A 122 2.36 -1.69 -16.15
CA VAL A 122 2.92 -1.48 -14.82
C VAL A 122 2.89 0.01 -14.52
N TYR A 123 2.19 0.37 -13.45
CA TYR A 123 2.07 1.75 -13.02
C TYR A 123 3.11 2.07 -11.94
N ALA A 124 3.63 3.29 -11.96
CA ALA A 124 4.32 3.84 -10.80
C ALA A 124 3.33 3.95 -9.62
N ASN A 125 3.87 4.01 -8.40
CA ASN A 125 3.05 4.08 -7.18
C ASN A 125 2.10 5.30 -7.15
N ASP A 126 2.46 6.38 -7.83
CA ASP A 126 1.66 7.61 -7.96
C ASP A 126 0.77 7.64 -9.20
N PHE A 127 0.78 6.57 -10.00
CA PHE A 127 0.06 6.42 -11.28
C PHE A 127 0.39 7.48 -12.34
N ALA A 128 1.42 8.31 -12.12
CA ALA A 128 1.80 9.36 -13.06
C ALA A 128 2.49 8.79 -14.31
N ILE A 129 3.09 7.60 -14.19
CA ILE A 129 3.79 6.90 -15.25
C ILE A 129 3.24 5.48 -15.37
N ALA A 130 2.98 5.05 -16.60
CA ALA A 130 2.62 3.68 -16.94
C ALA A 130 3.57 3.16 -18.02
N VAL A 131 4.06 1.94 -17.85
CA VAL A 131 4.89 1.25 -18.84
C VAL A 131 4.14 0.02 -19.33
N ALA A 132 3.96 -0.08 -20.66
CA ALA A 132 3.44 -1.28 -21.29
C ALA A 132 4.58 -2.29 -21.49
N ILE A 133 4.44 -3.48 -20.90
CA ILE A 133 5.41 -4.56 -20.97
C ILE A 133 4.71 -5.80 -21.51
N ARG A 134 5.36 -6.52 -22.44
CA ARG A 134 4.90 -7.85 -22.83
C ARG A 134 5.50 -8.88 -21.89
N PRO A 135 4.68 -9.68 -21.18
CA PRO A 135 5.19 -10.69 -20.27
C PRO A 135 5.83 -11.83 -21.04
N LEU A 136 6.85 -12.42 -20.44
CA LEU A 136 7.61 -13.54 -20.98
C LEU A 136 6.78 -14.82 -20.85
N GLU A 137 6.67 -15.59 -21.93
CA GLU A 137 5.95 -16.87 -21.98
C GLU A 137 6.94 -18.03 -21.80
N SER A 138 8.05 -18.02 -22.56
CA SER A 138 9.12 -18.99 -22.41
C SER A 138 10.50 -18.40 -22.65
N LEU A 139 11.50 -18.99 -21.99
CA LEU A 139 12.91 -18.67 -22.12
C LEU A 139 13.72 -19.95 -22.28
N LYS A 140 14.54 -20.00 -23.31
CA LYS A 140 15.47 -21.10 -23.56
C LYS A 140 16.89 -20.71 -23.18
N MET A 141 17.53 -21.57 -22.41
CA MET A 141 18.89 -21.39 -21.92
C MET A 141 19.69 -22.68 -22.10
N TYR A 142 21.00 -22.56 -22.08
CA TYR A 142 21.93 -23.68 -22.10
C TYR A 142 22.66 -23.74 -20.78
N ASP A 143 22.76 -24.93 -20.22
CA ASP A 143 23.50 -25.18 -18.99
C ASP A 143 25.02 -25.26 -19.25
N ALA A 144 25.83 -25.43 -18.21
CA ALA A 144 27.28 -25.49 -18.35
C ALA A 144 27.80 -26.68 -19.17
N ASN A 145 26.98 -27.73 -19.35
CA ASN A 145 27.27 -28.88 -20.19
C ASN A 145 26.75 -28.69 -21.63
N GLY A 146 26.03 -27.61 -21.91
CA GLY A 146 25.39 -27.33 -23.20
C GLY A 146 24.02 -27.98 -23.35
N ASP A 147 23.42 -28.49 -22.27
CA ASP A 147 22.08 -29.06 -22.30
C ASP A 147 21.03 -27.94 -22.32
N LEU A 148 19.96 -28.14 -23.11
CA LEU A 148 18.86 -27.18 -23.23
C LEU A 148 17.98 -27.20 -21.98
N VAL A 149 17.77 -26.02 -21.41
CA VAL A 149 16.89 -25.74 -20.30
C VAL A 149 15.79 -24.79 -20.76
N VAL A 150 14.53 -25.18 -20.60
CA VAL A 150 13.37 -24.35 -20.96
C VAL A 150 12.64 -23.93 -19.71
N LEU A 151 12.54 -22.62 -19.50
CA LEU A 151 11.76 -22.00 -18.43
C LEU A 151 10.43 -21.54 -19.02
N ASN A 152 9.34 -22.14 -18.56
CA ASN A 152 7.98 -21.73 -18.93
C ASN A 152 7.41 -20.88 -17.80
N PHE A 153 6.91 -19.71 -18.13
CA PHE A 153 6.30 -18.80 -17.18
C PHE A 153 4.79 -19.00 -17.18
N ALA A 154 4.19 -18.77 -16.01
CA ALA A 154 2.74 -18.82 -15.89
C ALA A 154 2.09 -17.65 -16.63
N ASP A 155 0.82 -17.84 -17.00
CA ASP A 155 0.04 -16.75 -17.55
C ASP A 155 -0.02 -15.57 -16.55
N PRO A 156 0.24 -14.34 -17.01
CA PRO A 156 0.21 -13.17 -16.17
C PRO A 156 -1.20 -12.97 -15.62
N GLN A 157 -1.28 -12.72 -14.31
CA GLN A 157 -2.54 -12.36 -13.67
C GLN A 157 -2.95 -10.97 -14.15
N VAL A 158 -4.17 -10.87 -14.69
CA VAL A 158 -4.78 -9.62 -15.17
C VAL A 158 -5.27 -8.79 -14.00
#